data_AF-A0A7U8EY01-F1
#
_entry.id   AF-A0A7U8EY01-F1
#
_cell.length_a   1.000
_cell.length_b   1.000
_cell.length_c   1.000
_cell.angle_alpha   90.00
_cell.angle_beta   90.00
_cell.angle_gamma   90.00
#
_symmetry.space_group_name_H-M   'P 1'
#
loop_
_entity.id
_entity.type
_entity.pdbx_description
1 polymer ?
#
loop_
_entity_poly.entity_id
_entity_poly.type
_entity_poly.pdbx_seq_one_letter_code
_entity_poly.pdbx_strand_id
1 'polypeptide(L)'
;MGITVFYLFSIFASFVLGSSMESVKENVLKSTIFYYDVEEVEFPYARKQTLQFIAKTHLKYAVFNFDKNKMFSYTFVFDKKLISQYAIFIEVKKKFGEATLVTPLNYLWDLGDSIIVLNKNILRMTLKSYISNYNK
;
A
#
# COMPACT_ATOMS: atom_id res chain seq x y z
N MET A 1 -4.69 15.76 -13.80
CA MET A 1 -3.84 15.09 -12.79
C MET A 1 -4.55 14.83 -11.45
N GLY A 2 -5.38 15.73 -10.90
CA GLY A 2 -6.07 15.49 -9.61
C GLY A 2 -6.98 14.25 -9.59
N ILE A 3 -7.71 13.99 -10.68
CA ILE A 3 -8.57 12.81 -10.84
C ILE A 3 -7.76 11.50 -10.74
N THR A 4 -6.53 11.50 -11.28
CA THR A 4 -5.64 10.32 -11.27
C THR A 4 -5.14 10.00 -9.87
N VAL A 5 -4.74 11.00 -9.08
CA VAL A 5 -4.23 10.76 -7.71
C VAL A 5 -5.35 10.33 -6.77
N PHE A 6 -6.52 10.98 -6.87
CA PHE A 6 -7.71 10.58 -6.14
C PHE A 6 -8.10 9.12 -6.42
N TYR A 7 -8.09 8.72 -7.70
CA TYR A 7 -8.41 7.35 -8.09
C TYR A 7 -7.40 6.34 -7.55
N LEU A 8 -6.10 6.61 -7.66
CA LEU A 8 -5.04 5.75 -7.12
C LEU A 8 -5.13 5.62 -5.60
N PHE A 9 -5.42 6.71 -4.90
CA PHE A 9 -5.61 6.70 -3.46
C PHE A 9 -6.89 5.94 -3.06
N SER A 10 -7.97 6.07 -3.83
CA SER A 10 -9.20 5.31 -3.61
C SER A 10 -8.96 3.80 -3.73
N ILE A 11 -8.17 3.38 -4.73
CA ILE A 11 -7.76 1.97 -4.89
C ILE A 11 -6.85 1.55 -3.73
N PHE A 12 -5.88 2.38 -3.35
CA PHE A 12 -5.02 2.09 -2.19
C PHE A 12 -5.88 1.83 -0.95
N ALA A 13 -6.83 2.72 -0.65
CA ALA A 13 -7.66 2.64 0.53
C ALA A 13 -8.80 1.60 0.44
N SER A 14 -9.00 0.92 -0.69
CA SER A 14 -9.97 -0.16 -0.81
C SER A 14 -9.42 -1.50 -0.30
N PHE A 15 -8.11 -1.62 -0.07
CA PHE A 15 -7.50 -2.81 0.51
C PHE A 15 -7.64 -2.79 2.04
N VAL A 16 -8.12 -3.91 2.60
CA VAL A 16 -8.43 -4.06 4.02
C VAL A 16 -7.41 -4.98 4.67
N LEU A 17 -6.74 -4.52 5.73
CA LEU A 17 -5.84 -5.37 6.52
C LEU A 17 -6.61 -6.57 7.09
N GLY A 18 -5.97 -7.74 7.10
CA GLY A 18 -6.59 -9.00 7.49
C GLY A 18 -7.25 -9.77 6.35
N SER A 19 -7.44 -9.16 5.17
CA SER A 19 -7.92 -9.88 3.98
C SER A 19 -7.00 -11.04 3.59
N SER A 20 -7.59 -12.08 3.00
CA SER A 20 -6.85 -13.21 2.44
C SER A 20 -6.15 -12.86 1.13
N MET A 21 -5.18 -13.68 0.76
CA MET A 21 -4.49 -13.61 -0.53
C MET A 21 -5.47 -13.67 -1.70
N GLU A 22 -6.45 -14.57 -1.66
CA GLU A 22 -7.46 -14.71 -2.71
C GLU A 22 -8.28 -13.42 -2.86
N SER A 23 -8.73 -12.85 -1.75
CA SER A 23 -9.47 -11.58 -1.74
C SER A 23 -8.64 -10.43 -2.31
N VAL A 24 -7.33 -10.38 -2.03
CA VAL A 24 -6.42 -9.38 -2.59
C VAL A 24 -6.26 -9.58 -4.10
N LYS A 25 -6.04 -10.82 -4.57
CA LYS A 25 -5.94 -11.16 -6.00
C LYS A 25 -7.21 -10.74 -6.76
N GLU A 26 -8.40 -11.03 -6.21
CA GLU A 26 -9.69 -10.62 -6.79
C GLU A 26 -9.86 -9.09 -6.85
N ASN A 27 -9.48 -8.37 -5.79
CA ASN A 27 -9.54 -6.91 -5.77
C ASN A 27 -8.59 -6.28 -6.81
N VAL A 28 -7.40 -6.86 -6.97
CA VAL A 28 -6.44 -6.43 -8.01
C VAL A 28 -6.99 -6.70 -9.41
N LEU A 29 -7.62 -7.86 -9.64
CA LEU A 29 -8.23 -8.20 -10.93
C LEU A 29 -9.36 -7.24 -11.35
N LYS A 30 -10.13 -6.73 -10.38
CA LYS A 30 -11.17 -5.70 -10.63
C LYS A 30 -10.57 -4.32 -10.91
N SER A 31 -9.29 -4.14 -10.64
CA SER A 31 -8.61 -2.86 -10.78
C SER A 31 -7.97 -2.72 -12.16
N THR A 32 -8.19 -1.58 -12.81
CA THR A 32 -7.61 -1.32 -14.15
C THR A 32 -6.15 -0.89 -14.09
N ILE A 33 -5.61 -0.63 -12.90
CA ILE A 33 -4.27 -0.06 -12.69
C ILE A 33 -3.16 -1.10 -12.55
N PHE A 34 -3.47 -2.40 -12.50
CA PHE A 34 -2.47 -3.45 -12.41
C PHE A 34 -2.39 -4.26 -13.71
N TYR A 35 -1.20 -4.74 -14.03
CA TYR A 35 -1.04 -5.91 -14.89
C TYR A 35 -1.27 -7.14 -14.02
N TYR A 36 -1.95 -8.16 -14.55
CA TYR A 36 -2.06 -9.44 -13.87
C TYR A 36 -0.78 -10.27 -14.12
N ASP A 37 0.33 -9.72 -13.64
CA ASP A 37 1.62 -10.40 -13.56
C ASP A 37 1.98 -10.44 -12.07
N VAL A 38 1.87 -11.64 -11.50
CA VAL A 38 1.93 -11.87 -10.06
C VAL A 38 3.18 -12.66 -9.76
N GLU A 39 4.08 -12.04 -9.00
CA GLU A 39 5.22 -12.73 -8.41
C GLU A 39 4.86 -13.08 -6.96
N GLU A 40 4.79 -14.38 -6.67
CA GLU A 40 4.51 -14.91 -5.34
C GLU A 40 5.80 -15.43 -4.72
N VAL A 41 6.20 -14.84 -3.59
CA VAL A 41 7.41 -15.20 -2.86
C VAL A 41 7.03 -15.66 -1.46
N GLU A 42 7.31 -16.93 -1.17
CA GLU A 42 7.15 -17.52 0.15
C GLU A 42 8.47 -17.53 0.92
N PHE A 43 8.43 -17.16 2.19
CA PHE A 43 9.55 -17.28 3.13
C PHE A 43 9.24 -18.38 4.14
N PRO A 44 9.67 -19.65 3.90
CA PRO A 44 9.21 -20.81 4.65
C PRO A 44 9.50 -20.70 6.16
N TYR A 45 10.67 -20.17 6.50
CA TYR A 45 11.12 -20.02 7.89
C TYR A 45 10.31 -18.98 8.67
N ALA A 46 9.69 -18.00 7.99
CA ALA A 46 8.90 -16.96 8.62
C ALA A 46 7.39 -17.21 8.48
N ARG A 47 6.97 -18.23 7.71
CA ARG A 47 5.56 -18.46 7.28
C ARG A 47 4.90 -17.19 6.71
N LYS A 48 5.71 -16.33 6.09
CA LYS A 48 5.27 -15.08 5.47
C LYS A 48 5.26 -15.25 3.97
N GLN A 49 4.23 -14.69 3.36
CA GLN A 49 4.05 -14.71 1.91
C GLN A 49 3.97 -13.28 1.40
N THR A 50 4.51 -13.05 0.21
CA THR A 50 4.54 -11.76 -0.44
C THR A 50 3.97 -11.91 -1.84
N LEU A 51 3.02 -11.06 -2.19
CA LEU A 51 2.56 -10.89 -3.57
C LEU A 51 3.04 -9.57 -4.10
N GLN A 52 3.67 -9.60 -5.27
CA GLN A 52 4.02 -8.42 -6.02
C GLN A 52 3.23 -8.38 -7.32
N PHE A 53 2.63 -7.22 -7.60
CA PHE A 53 1.91 -6.96 -8.84
C PHE A 53 2.56 -5.81 -9.58
N ILE A 54 2.87 -6.01 -10.86
CA ILE A 54 3.32 -4.92 -11.74
C ILE A 54 2.14 -4.01 -12.04
N ALA A 55 2.34 -2.69 -11.99
CA ALA A 55 1.29 -1.72 -12.21
C ALA A 55 1.40 -0.98 -13.55
N LYS A 56 0.28 -0.41 -13.97
CA LYS A 56 0.15 0.43 -15.15
C LYS A 56 0.33 1.90 -14.75
N THR A 57 0.95 2.68 -15.62
CA THR A 57 1.00 4.16 -15.54
C THR A 57 1.78 4.71 -14.33
N HIS A 58 1.09 5.34 -13.36
CA HIS A 58 1.64 6.14 -12.26
C HIS A 58 2.11 5.30 -11.06
N LEU A 59 1.82 4.00 -11.09
CA LEU A 59 2.36 3.00 -10.17
C LEU A 59 3.35 2.12 -10.94
N LYS A 60 4.47 1.80 -10.29
CA LYS A 60 5.45 0.84 -10.79
C LYS A 60 5.04 -0.58 -10.41
N TYR A 61 4.76 -0.79 -9.13
CA TYR A 61 4.30 -2.06 -8.58
C TYR A 61 3.64 -1.85 -7.23
N ALA A 62 2.89 -2.86 -6.78
CA ALA A 62 2.39 -2.97 -5.42
C ALA A 62 2.84 -4.28 -4.79
N VAL A 63 3.13 -4.23 -3.50
CA VAL A 63 3.57 -5.38 -2.69
C VAL A 63 2.57 -5.58 -1.56
N PHE A 64 2.12 -6.81 -1.35
CA PHE A 64 1.19 -7.21 -0.30
C PHE A 64 1.85 -8.31 0.53
N ASN A 65 1.94 -8.12 1.84
CA ASN A 65 2.58 -9.07 2.75
C ASN A 65 1.54 -9.74 3.66
N PHE A 66 1.67 -11.05 3.79
CA PHE A 66 0.72 -11.91 4.50
C PHE A 66 1.44 -12.73 5.57
N ASP A 67 0.72 -12.98 6.66
CA ASP A 67 1.07 -13.92 7.72
C ASP A 67 -0.15 -14.81 7.98
N LYS A 68 0.01 -16.14 7.91
CA LYS A 68 -1.11 -17.11 8.01
C LYS A 68 -2.32 -16.76 7.13
N ASN A 69 -2.06 -16.40 5.86
CA ASN A 69 -3.07 -15.95 4.88
C ASN A 69 -3.87 -14.70 5.33
N LYS A 70 -3.29 -13.84 6.16
CA LYS A 70 -3.89 -12.55 6.54
C LYS A 70 -2.94 -11.42 6.19
N MET A 71 -3.40 -10.49 5.36
CA MET A 71 -2.59 -9.34 4.95
C MET A 71 -2.32 -8.42 6.15
N PHE A 72 -1.05 -8.22 6.50
CA PHE A 72 -0.66 -7.34 7.62
C PHE A 72 -0.02 -6.02 7.14
N SER A 73 0.38 -5.94 5.87
CA SER A 73 0.85 -4.70 5.26
C SER A 73 0.76 -4.76 3.74
N TYR A 74 0.64 -3.59 3.12
CA TYR A 74 0.82 -3.43 1.69
C TYR A 74 1.46 -2.10 1.35
N THR A 75 2.14 -2.05 0.22
CA THR A 75 2.91 -0.90 -0.24
C THR A 75 2.66 -0.64 -1.71
N PHE A 76 2.32 0.59 -2.06
CA PHE A 76 2.25 1.06 -3.43
C PHE A 76 3.50 1.87 -3.74
N VAL A 77 4.21 1.50 -4.81
CA VAL A 77 5.39 2.24 -5.29
C VAL A 77 5.01 3.00 -6.54
N PHE A 78 5.09 4.32 -6.47
CA PHE A 78 4.68 5.24 -7.51
C PHE A 78 5.85 5.62 -8.42
N ASP A 79 5.53 5.95 -9.67
CA ASP A 79 6.50 6.57 -10.58
C ASP A 79 6.61 8.07 -10.31
N LYS A 80 7.72 8.46 -9.65
CA LYS A 80 8.07 9.86 -9.38
C LYS A 80 8.08 10.77 -10.60
N LYS A 81 8.27 10.22 -11.81
CA LYS A 81 8.23 11.02 -13.05
C LYS A 81 6.80 11.44 -13.42
N LEU A 82 5.79 10.69 -12.97
CA LEU A 82 4.40 10.87 -13.36
C LEU A 82 3.52 11.43 -12.23
N ILE A 83 3.92 11.24 -10.97
CA ILE A 83 3.18 11.71 -9.80
C ILE A 83 4.10 12.30 -8.73
N SER A 84 3.67 13.41 -8.14
CA SER A 84 4.41 14.08 -7.07
C SER A 84 3.98 13.56 -5.69
N GLN A 85 4.92 13.53 -4.76
CA GLN A 85 4.64 13.19 -3.36
C GLN A 85 3.60 14.12 -2.74
N TYR A 86 3.67 15.41 -3.08
CA TYR A 86 2.74 16.40 -2.53
C TYR A 86 1.29 16.13 -2.94
N ALA A 87 1.05 15.68 -4.18
CA ALA A 87 -0.29 15.33 -4.61
C ALA A 87 -0.86 14.14 -3.81
N ILE A 88 -0.03 13.12 -3.54
CA ILE A 88 -0.40 11.98 -2.69
C ILE A 88 -0.67 12.46 -1.26
N PHE A 89 0.22 13.27 -0.70
CA PHE A 89 0.08 13.85 0.64
C PHE A 89 -1.27 14.57 0.81
N ILE A 90 -1.68 15.38 -0.17
CA ILE A 90 -2.95 16.10 -0.11
C ILE A 90 -4.16 15.15 -0.04
N GLU A 91 -4.16 14.07 -0.82
CA GLU A 91 -5.27 13.09 -0.77
C GLU A 91 -5.30 12.30 0.55
N VAL A 92 -4.14 11.91 1.07
CA VAL A 92 -4.05 11.26 2.39
C VAL A 92 -4.54 12.21 3.47
N LYS A 93 -4.10 13.48 3.43
CA LYS A 93 -4.49 14.53 4.37
C LYS A 93 -6.00 14.80 4.35
N LYS A 94 -6.62 14.84 3.17
CA LYS A 94 -8.08 15.03 3.04
C LYS A 94 -8.87 13.92 3.76
N LYS A 95 -8.36 12.69 3.76
CA LYS A 95 -9.05 11.53 4.35
C LYS A 95 -8.73 11.31 5.82
N PHE A 96 -7.48 11.49 6.23
CA PHE A 96 -6.99 11.11 7.56
C PHE A 96 -6.54 12.30 8.43
N GLY A 97 -6.63 13.52 7.92
CA GLY A 97 -6.17 14.72 8.62
C GLY A 97 -4.67 14.96 8.50
N GLU A 98 -4.11 15.80 9.38
CA GLU A 98 -2.68 16.09 9.38
C GLU A 98 -1.84 14.86 9.71
N ALA A 99 -0.62 14.81 9.17
CA ALA A 99 0.34 13.77 9.52
C ALA A 99 0.73 13.87 10.99
N THR A 100 0.69 12.74 11.71
CA THR A 100 1.13 12.61 13.11
C THR A 100 2.62 12.95 13.27
N LEU A 101 3.44 12.58 12.28
CA LEU A 101 4.86 12.90 12.26
C LEU A 101 5.31 13.26 10.84
N VAL A 102 6.09 14.34 10.76
CA VAL A 102 6.74 14.79 9.52
C VAL A 102 8.25 14.79 9.73
N THR A 103 8.95 14.11 8.85
CA THR A 103 10.42 14.11 8.79
C THR A 103 10.86 14.59 7.39
N PRO A 104 12.13 14.94 7.18
CA PRO A 104 12.61 15.35 5.85
C PRO A 104 12.34 14.33 4.74
N LEU A 105 12.18 13.04 5.10
CA LEU A 105 12.02 11.93 4.16
C LEU A 105 10.65 11.27 4.20
N ASN A 106 9.85 11.45 5.26
CA ASN A 106 8.62 10.70 5.46
C ASN A 106 7.51 11.57 6.05
N TYR A 107 6.29 11.30 5.59
CA TYR A 107 5.06 11.66 6.30
C TYR A 107 4.47 10.38 6.90
N LEU A 108 3.96 10.49 8.12
CA LEU A 108 3.43 9.36 8.87
C LEU A 108 2.09 9.75 9.50
N TRP A 109 1.09 8.91 9.28
CA TRP A 109 -0.22 8.99 9.92
C TRP A 109 -0.41 7.76 10.78
N ASP A 110 -0.60 7.98 12.09
CA ASP A 110 -0.98 6.95 13.03
C ASP A 110 -2.51 6.88 13.11
N LEU A 111 -3.08 5.73 12.73
CA LEU A 111 -4.52 5.49 12.74
C LEU A 111 -4.96 4.68 13.98
N GLY A 112 -4.05 4.44 14.93
CA GLY A 112 -4.29 3.68 16.16
C GLY A 112 -4.05 2.19 16.02
N ASP A 113 -4.66 1.53 15.03
CA ASP A 113 -4.48 0.09 14.74
C ASP A 113 -3.48 -0.20 13.59
N SER A 114 -3.17 0.85 12.84
CA SER A 114 -2.34 0.82 11.65
C SER A 114 -1.65 2.16 11.42
N ILE A 115 -0.64 2.14 10.56
CA ILE A 115 0.17 3.29 10.22
C ILE A 115 0.26 3.45 8.70
N ILE A 116 0.10 4.68 8.22
CA ILE A 116 0.42 5.05 6.83
C ILE A 116 1.78 5.75 6.83
N VAL A 117 2.70 5.27 5.98
CA VAL A 117 4.00 5.91 5.78
C VAL A 117 4.17 6.28 4.31
N LEU A 118 4.37 7.56 4.02
CA LEU A 118 4.68 8.08 2.69
C LEU A 118 6.15 8.52 2.62
N ASN A 119 6.98 7.74 1.93
CA ASN A 119 8.42 8.02 1.81
C ASN A 119 8.73 8.85 0.56
N LYS A 120 9.71 9.76 0.67
CA LYS A 120 10.17 10.66 -0.41
C LYS A 120 11.27 10.05 -1.26
N ASN A 121 12.19 9.25 -0.70
CA ASN A 121 13.36 8.70 -1.40
C ASN A 121 12.99 7.63 -2.43
N ILE A 122 12.06 6.77 -2.06
CA ILE A 122 11.31 5.91 -2.99
C ILE A 122 9.88 6.37 -2.80
N LEU A 123 9.23 6.88 -3.85
CA LEU A 123 7.87 7.40 -3.69
C LEU A 123 6.95 6.21 -3.46
N ARG A 124 6.78 5.86 -2.20
CA ARG A 124 6.00 4.70 -1.79
C ARG A 124 5.13 5.07 -0.61
N MET A 125 3.93 4.53 -0.64
CA MET A 125 2.96 4.64 0.43
C MET A 125 2.70 3.25 0.97
N THR A 126 2.89 3.07 2.28
CA THR A 126 2.70 1.79 2.96
C THR A 126 1.63 1.93 4.00
N LEU A 127 0.64 1.03 4.01
CA LEU A 127 -0.24 0.80 5.15
C LEU A 127 0.25 -0.47 5.87
N LYS A 128 0.47 -0.39 7.17
CA LYS A 128 0.91 -1.52 7.98
C LYS A 128 0.14 -1.58 9.30
N SER A 129 -0.28 -2.77 9.70
CA SER A 129 -0.86 -2.98 11.03
C SER A 129 0.20 -2.90 12.12
N TYR A 130 -0.15 -2.36 13.29
CA TYR A 130 0.67 -2.49 14.51
C TYR A 130 0.64 -3.92 15.07
N ILE A 131 -0.32 -4.75 14.65
CA ILE A 131 -0.63 -6.02 15.28
C ILE A 131 0.53 -7.01 15.10
N SER A 132 1.31 -7.15 16.19
CA SER A 132 2.17 -8.31 16.49
C SER A 132 1.37 -9.53 16.97
N ASN A 133 0.04 -9.45 17.05
CA ASN A 133 -0.83 -10.53 17.56
C ASN A 133 -1.20 -11.61 16.51
N TYR A 134 -0.43 -11.78 15.44
CA TYR A 134 -0.55 -12.99 14.61
C TYR A 134 -0.04 -14.26 15.33
N ASN A 135 0.46 -14.12 16.56
CA ASN A 135 0.97 -15.19 17.43
C ASN A 135 0.05 -15.57 18.61
N LYS A 136 -1.27 -15.35 18.51
CA LYS A 136 -2.23 -16.11 19.34
C LYS A 136 -2.98 -17.12 18.48
#